data_AF-A0A089JFH5-F1
#
_entry.id   AF-A0A089JFH5-F1
#
_cell.length_a   1.000
_cell.length_b   1.000
_cell.length_c   1.000
_cell.angle_alpha   90.00
_cell.angle_beta   90.00
_cell.angle_gamma   90.00
#
_symmetry.space_group_name_H-M   'P 1'
#
loop_
_entity.id
_entity.type
_entity.pdbx_description
1 polymer ?
#
loop_
_entity_poly.entity_id
_entity_poly.type
_entity_poly.pdbx_seq_one_letter_code
_entity_poly.pdbx_strand_id
1 'polypeptide(L)'
;MLKTIFKNYPLWFMIIWGCVMIGFVVLFITGINLSLMMAGLMILYIANTIRAWKNERIMGVISLVLVVVFAAATYVTFMADK
;
A
#
# COMPACT_ATOMS: atom_id res chain seq x y z
N MET A 1 -22.06 13.56 -1.92
CA MET A 1 -20.91 12.99 -1.19
C MET A 1 -20.04 12.09 -2.06
N LEU A 2 -20.60 11.09 -2.77
CA LEU A 2 -19.84 10.19 -3.66
C LEU A 2 -18.92 10.93 -4.65
N LYS A 3 -19.43 11.98 -5.31
CA LYS A 3 -18.69 12.80 -6.28
C LYS A 3 -17.43 13.47 -5.71
N THR A 4 -17.47 13.86 -4.43
CA THR A 4 -16.34 14.49 -3.74
C THR A 4 -15.27 13.46 -3.39
N ILE A 5 -15.70 12.25 -2.97
CA ILE A 5 -14.79 11.15 -2.64
C ILE A 5 -14.04 10.71 -3.90
N PHE A 6 -14.73 10.53 -5.03
CA PHE A 6 -14.10 10.18 -6.31
C PHE A 6 -13.22 11.29 -6.90
N LYS A 7 -13.38 12.53 -6.44
CA LYS A 7 -12.54 13.67 -6.86
C LYS A 7 -11.17 13.66 -6.16
N ASN A 8 -11.12 13.20 -4.91
CA ASN A 8 -9.89 13.15 -4.11
C ASN A 8 -9.23 11.76 -4.13
N TYR A 9 -10.02 10.71 -4.33
CA TYR A 9 -9.60 9.32 -4.42
C TYR A 9 -10.12 8.73 -5.74
N PRO A 10 -9.27 8.61 -6.76
CA PRO A 10 -9.69 8.08 -8.04
C PRO A 10 -10.05 6.59 -7.92
N LEU A 11 -10.96 6.12 -8.78
CA LEU A 11 -11.48 4.75 -8.75
C LEU A 11 -10.36 3.69 -8.77
N TRP A 12 -9.30 3.92 -9.57
CA TRP A 12 -8.15 3.02 -9.66
C TRP A 12 -7.43 2.85 -8.31
N PHE A 13 -7.33 3.91 -7.50
CA PHE A 13 -6.69 3.84 -6.19
C PHE A 13 -7.55 3.04 -5.21
N MET A 14 -8.87 3.23 -5.25
CA MET A 14 -9.79 2.43 -4.43
C MET A 14 -9.72 0.95 -4.76
N ILE A 15 -9.56 0.60 -6.04
CA ILE A 15 -9.39 -0.79 -6.48
C ILE A 15 -8.11 -1.37 -5.89
N ILE A 16 -6.97 -0.68 -6.02
CA ILE A 16 -5.70 -1.15 -5.45
C ILE A 16 -5.81 -1.29 -3.94
N TRP A 17 -6.36 -0.29 -3.25
CA TRP A 17 -6.58 -0.34 -1.81
C TRP A 17 -7.44 -1.54 -1.41
N GLY A 18 -8.55 -1.77 -2.13
CA GLY A 18 -9.43 -2.91 -1.90
C GLY A 18 -8.73 -4.25 -2.10
N CYS A 19 -7.95 -4.40 -3.17
CA CYS A 19 -7.17 -5.61 -3.42
C CYS A 19 -6.16 -5.90 -2.30
N VAL A 20 -5.43 -4.87 -1.83
CA VAL A 20 -4.47 -5.00 -0.73
C VAL A 20 -5.18 -5.41 0.57
N MET A 21 -6.31 -4.78 0.90
CA MET A 21 -7.07 -5.10 2.11
C MET A 21 -7.67 -6.51 2.07
N ILE A 22 -8.23 -6.93 0.93
CA ILE A 22 -8.69 -8.31 0.74
C ILE A 22 -7.53 -9.28 0.88
N GLY A 23 -6.38 -8.96 0.29
CA GLY A 23 -5.15 -9.73 0.44
C GLY A 23 -4.75 -9.90 1.91
N PHE A 24 -4.82 -8.83 2.71
CA PHE A 24 -4.53 -8.90 4.14
C PHE A 24 -5.51 -9.78 4.92
N VAL A 25 -6.79 -9.74 4.58
CA VAL A 25 -7.78 -10.65 5.20
C VAL A 25 -7.45 -12.11 4.87
N VAL A 26 -7.11 -12.41 3.61
CA VAL A 26 -6.70 -13.77 3.21
C VAL A 26 -5.46 -14.20 3.98
N LEU A 27 -4.41 -13.37 4.01
CA LEU A 27 -3.18 -13.66 4.77
C LEU A 27 -3.46 -13.86 6.26
N PHE A 28 -4.38 -13.10 6.85
CA PHE A 28 -4.74 -13.28 8.26
C PHE A 28 -5.40 -14.65 8.50
N ILE A 29 -6.27 -15.10 7.59
CA ILE A 29 -6.97 -16.39 7.69
C ILE A 29 -6.04 -17.57 7.42
N THR A 30 -5.17 -17.47 6.42
CA THR A 30 -4.27 -18.57 6.02
C THR A 30 -3.01 -18.68 6.87
N GLY A 31 -2.82 -17.76 7.81
CA GLY A 31 -1.62 -17.63 8.62
C GLY A 31 -0.73 -16.48 8.17
N ILE A 32 -0.11 -15.78 9.13
CA ILE A 32 0.61 -14.52 8.91
C ILE A 32 1.86 -14.77 8.06
N ASN A 33 1.78 -14.45 6.77
CA ASN A 33 2.96 -14.26 5.93
C ASN A 33 3.35 -12.79 5.95
N LEU A 34 4.23 -12.45 6.89
CA LEU A 34 4.61 -11.07 7.18
C LEU A 34 5.24 -10.41 5.94
N SER A 35 6.00 -11.17 5.16
CA SER A 35 6.62 -10.73 3.91
C SER A 35 5.62 -10.29 2.85
N LEU A 36 4.57 -11.09 2.62
CA LEU A 36 3.49 -10.71 1.71
C LEU A 36 2.70 -9.49 2.20
N MET A 37 2.56 -9.34 3.52
CA MET A 37 1.90 -8.16 4.10
C MET A 37 2.73 -6.88 3.87
N MET A 38 4.04 -6.93 4.09
CA MET A 38 4.95 -5.80 3.81
C MET A 38 4.97 -5.44 2.32
N ALA A 39 4.95 -6.45 1.44
CA ALA A 39 4.87 -6.23 -0.02
C ALA A 39 3.55 -5.54 -0.41
N GLY A 40 2.42 -5.94 0.20
CA GLY A 40 1.13 -5.27 -0.01
C GLY A 40 1.12 -3.82 0.44
N LEU A 41 1.73 -3.50 1.60
CA LEU A 41 1.91 -2.12 2.06
C LEU A 41 2.78 -1.32 1.10
N MET A 42 3.87 -1.90 0.58
CA MET A 42 4.71 -1.26 -0.43
C MET A 42 3.90 -0.85 -1.66
N ILE A 43 3.08 -1.76 -2.22
CA ILE A 43 2.20 -1.48 -3.36
C ILE A 43 1.23 -0.34 -3.05
N LEU A 44 0.65 -0.34 -1.85
CA LEU A 44 -0.30 0.69 -1.44
C LEU A 44 0.34 2.07 -1.36
N TYR A 45 1.54 2.18 -0.81
CA TYR A 45 2.26 3.46 -0.71
C TYR A 45 2.82 3.95 -2.05
N ILE A 46 3.15 3.04 -2.98
CA ILE A 46 3.43 3.42 -4.38
C ILE A 46 2.19 4.05 -5.01
N ALA A 47 1.03 3.39 -4.89
CA ALA A 47 -0.23 3.91 -5.39
C ALA A 47 -0.60 5.27 -4.75
N ASN A 48 -0.39 5.41 -3.44
CA ASN A 48 -0.66 6.66 -2.74
C ASN A 48 0.29 7.80 -3.17
N THR A 49 1.55 7.47 -3.45
CA THR A 49 2.51 8.43 -4.03
C THR A 49 1.99 8.97 -5.36
N ILE A 50 1.61 8.08 -6.28
CA ILE A 50 1.11 8.45 -7.61
C ILE A 50 -0.15 9.33 -7.49
N ARG A 51 -1.07 8.96 -6.59
CA ARG A 51 -2.29 9.75 -6.31
C ARG A 51 -1.96 11.15 -5.78
N ALA A 52 -1.07 11.23 -4.78
CA ALA A 52 -0.78 12.46 -4.05
C ALA A 52 0.21 13.40 -4.77
N TRP A 53 1.00 12.90 -5.74
CA TRP A 53 2.13 13.63 -6.32
C TRP A 53 1.83 15.01 -6.88
N LYS A 54 0.63 15.22 -7.45
CA LYS A 54 0.24 16.49 -8.07
C LYS A 54 -0.48 17.44 -7.11
N ASN A 55 -1.26 16.92 -6.16
CA ASN A 55 -2.17 17.71 -5.31
C ASN A 55 -1.66 17.86 -3.87
N GLU A 56 -0.91 16.87 -3.38
CA GLU A 56 -0.49 16.72 -1.98
C GLU A 56 0.99 16.28 -1.93
N ARG A 57 1.90 17.09 -2.51
CA ARG A 57 3.34 16.77 -2.65
C ARG A 57 3.99 16.22 -1.37
N ILE A 58 3.69 16.82 -0.21
CA ILE A 58 4.24 16.38 1.08
C ILE A 58 3.79 14.94 1.40
N MET A 59 2.50 14.63 1.22
CA MET A 59 2.00 13.26 1.42
C MET A 59 2.60 12.28 0.40
N GLY A 60 2.85 12.73 -0.83
CA GLY A 60 3.55 11.93 -1.84
C GLY A 60 4.98 11.59 -1.43
N VAL A 61 5.73 12.55 -0.87
CA VAL A 61 7.09 12.32 -0.36
C VAL A 61 7.08 11.39 0.85
N ILE A 62 6.17 11.59 1.82
CA ILE A 62 6.02 10.69 2.96
C ILE A 62 5.71 9.26 2.47
N SER A 63 4.83 9.13 1.48
CA SER A 63 4.49 7.83 0.89
C SER A 63 5.71 7.18 0.23
N LEU A 64 6.55 7.93 -0.50
CA LEU A 64 7.81 7.40 -1.07
C LEU A 64 8.77 6.89 -0.01
N VAL A 65 8.94 7.63 1.09
CA VAL A 65 9.77 7.17 2.22
C VAL A 65 9.24 5.84 2.75
N LEU A 66 7.91 5.74 2.92
CA LEU A 66 7.28 4.50 3.35
C LEU A 66 7.47 3.37 2.34
N VAL A 67 7.45 3.62 1.02
CA VAL A 67 7.79 2.60 0.01
C VAL A 67 9.17 2.01 0.28
N VAL A 68 10.18 2.84 0.53
CA VAL A 68 11.55 2.37 0.82
C VAL A 68 11.59 1.55 2.11
N VAL A 69 10.91 2.01 3.16
CA VAL A 69 10.82 1.30 4.45
C VAL A 69 10.15 -0.07 4.27
N PHE A 70 9.02 -0.14 3.57
CA PHE A 70 8.32 -1.41 3.34
C PHE A 70 9.04 -2.33 2.37
N ALA A 71 9.79 -1.79 1.41
CA ALA A 71 10.67 -2.60 0.56
C ALA A 71 11.77 -3.27 1.40
N ALA A 72 12.43 -2.52 2.28
CA ALA A 72 13.42 -3.06 3.21
C ALA A 72 12.80 -4.08 4.17
N ALA A 73 11.63 -3.77 4.75
CA ALA A 73 10.90 -4.68 5.62
C ALA A 73 10.55 -5.99 4.90
N THR A 74 10.02 -5.91 3.67
CA THR A 74 9.70 -7.09 2.84
C THR A 74 10.92 -7.98 2.64
N TYR A 75 12.08 -7.37 2.35
CA TYR A 75 13.32 -8.13 2.17
C TYR A 75 13.77 -8.81 3.48
N VAL A 76 13.77 -8.08 4.59
CA VAL A 76 14.20 -8.62 5.91
C VAL A 76 13.28 -9.76 6.35
N THR A 77 11.96 -9.57 6.26
CA THR A 77 11.01 -10.61 6.66
C THR A 77 11.09 -11.81 5.73
N PHE A 78 11.32 -11.61 4.43
CA PHE A 78 11.43 -12.72 3.48
C PHE A 78 12.67 -13.57 3.74
N MET A 79 13.75 -12.95 4.23
CA MET A 79 14.94 -13.67 4.67
C MET A 79 14.74 -14.40 6.00
N ALA A 80 13.84 -13.91 6.87
CA ALA A 80 13.49 -14.55 8.13
C ALA A 80 12.48 -15.71 7.99
N ASP A 81 11.67 -15.70 6.93
CA ASP A 81 10.70 -16.75 6.60
C ASP A 81 11.34 -17.99 5.91
N LYS A 82 12.63 -17.94 5.58
CA LYS A 82 13.42 -19.04 4.97
C LYS A 82 14.13 -19.89 6.02
#